data_AF-A0A834WLY6-F1
#
_entry.id   AF-A0A834WLY6-F1
#
_cell.length_a   1.000
_cell.length_b   1.000
_cell.length_c   1.000
_cell.angle_alpha   90.00
_cell.angle_beta   90.00
_cell.angle_gamma   90.00
#
_symmetry.space_group_name_H-M   'P 1'
#
loop_
_entity.id
_entity.type
_entity.pdbx_description
1 polymer ?
#
loop_
_entity_poly.entity_id
_entity_poly.type
_entity_poly.pdbx_seq_one_letter_code
_entity_poly.pdbx_strand_id
1 'polypeptide(L)'
;MNFDCDLDLQIIPSLVSADVRNTEFPLTPLYNAKFLTMDTSFFRLGDDVMNNMSVFNNLEHMEIIFGVDYEWKLLMKILENTPKLESLVITKDYLGSSNKNEDDQC
;
A
#
# COMPACT_ATOMS: atom_id res chain seq x y z
N MET A 1 16.83 -4.34 21.47
CA MET A 1 17.28 -4.99 20.22
C MET A 1 17.01 -3.98 19.12
N ASN A 2 18.06 -3.32 18.64
CA ASN A 2 17.96 -2.40 17.51
C ASN A 2 17.85 -3.26 16.25
N PHE A 3 16.74 -3.14 15.53
CA PHE A 3 16.70 -3.58 14.15
C PHE A 3 17.24 -2.41 13.32
N ASP A 4 18.57 -2.36 13.19
CA ASP A 4 19.21 -1.66 12.09
C ASP A 4 18.83 -2.42 10.82
N CYS A 5 17.71 -2.05 10.23
CA CYS A 5 17.39 -2.40 8.85
C CYS A 5 17.98 -1.31 7.95
N ASP A 6 19.31 -1.25 7.88
CA ASP A 6 20.00 -0.87 6.65
C ASP A 6 19.76 -2.00 5.63
N LEU A 7 18.50 -2.20 5.24
CA LEU A 7 18.23 -2.74 3.93
C LEU A 7 18.68 -1.62 3.00
N ASP A 8 19.87 -1.80 2.45
CA ASP A 8 20.40 -1.10 1.29
C ASP A 8 19.45 -1.41 0.12
N LEU A 9 18.24 -0.83 0.22
CA LEU A 9 17.16 -1.00 -0.71
C LEU A 9 17.62 -0.29 -1.95
N GLN A 10 18.26 -1.05 -2.83
CA GLN A 10 18.67 -0.59 -4.14
C GLN A 10 17.47 0.05 -4.78
N ILE A 11 17.49 1.37 -4.80
CA ILE A 11 16.59 2.18 -5.60
C ILE A 11 16.64 1.57 -6.99
N ILE A 12 15.46 1.28 -7.54
CA ILE A 12 15.36 0.74 -8.89
C ILE A 12 15.04 1.94 -9.79
N PRO A 13 16.05 2.70 -10.30
CA PRO A 13 15.79 3.96 -10.98
C PRO A 13 15.02 3.81 -12.29
N SER A 14 15.04 2.62 -12.88
CA SER A 14 14.29 2.28 -14.09
C SER A 14 12.88 1.75 -13.80
N LEU A 15 12.45 1.70 -12.53
CA LEU A 15 11.14 1.17 -12.16
C LEU A 15 10.03 2.12 -12.61
N VAL A 16 9.26 1.68 -13.59
CA VAL A 16 8.11 2.43 -14.13
C VAL A 16 6.81 2.01 -13.46
N SER A 17 6.66 0.72 -13.19
CA SER A 17 5.44 0.14 -12.61
C SER A 17 5.79 -0.85 -11.51
N ALA A 18 5.03 -0.84 -10.42
CA ALA A 18 5.13 -1.81 -9.35
C ALA A 18 3.75 -2.33 -8.95
N ASP A 19 3.66 -3.64 -8.74
CA ASP A 19 2.47 -4.29 -8.18
C ASP A 19 2.92 -5.01 -6.90
N VAL A 20 2.55 -4.45 -5.75
CA VAL A 20 3.02 -4.88 -4.43
C VAL A 20 1.81 -5.30 -3.60
N ARG A 21 1.51 -6.60 -3.68
CA ARG A 21 0.40 -7.19 -2.93
C ARG A 21 0.92 -8.08 -1.83
N ASN A 22 0.24 -8.05 -0.68
CA ASN A 22 0.39 -9.05 0.37
C ASN A 22 1.82 -9.14 0.96
N THR A 23 2.48 -8.00 1.15
CA THR A 23 3.86 -7.95 1.71
C THR A 23 4.04 -6.75 2.63
N GLU A 24 4.77 -6.94 3.73
CA GLU A 24 5.37 -5.86 4.54
C GLU A 24 6.55 -5.19 3.79
N PHE A 25 6.33 -4.81 2.54
CA PHE A 25 7.40 -4.27 1.71
C PHE A 25 7.58 -2.77 1.99
N PRO A 26 8.81 -2.30 2.26
CA PRO A 26 9.08 -0.88 2.42
C PRO A 26 8.74 -0.14 1.13
N LEU A 27 8.00 0.97 1.21
CA LEU A 27 7.58 1.71 0.00
C LEU A 27 8.70 2.57 -0.62
N THR A 28 9.79 2.81 0.13
CA THR A 28 10.96 3.60 -0.28
C THR A 28 11.54 3.23 -1.66
N PRO A 29 11.72 1.95 -2.05
CA PRO A 29 12.30 1.56 -3.34
C PRO A 29 11.42 1.95 -4.54
N LEU A 30 10.14 2.26 -4.28
CA LEU A 30 9.12 2.48 -5.30
C LEU A 30 8.96 3.95 -5.68
N TYR A 31 9.74 4.86 -5.10
CA TYR A 31 9.53 6.32 -5.25
C TYR A 31 9.58 6.82 -6.71
N ASN A 32 10.25 6.08 -7.60
CA ASN A 32 10.36 6.42 -9.02
C ASN A 32 9.21 5.86 -9.89
N ALA A 33 8.36 4.99 -9.35
CA ALA A 33 7.26 4.39 -10.10
C ALA A 33 6.28 5.46 -10.59
N LYS A 34 5.78 5.27 -11.82
CA LYS A 34 4.66 6.00 -12.41
C LYS A 34 3.32 5.33 -12.15
N PHE A 35 3.32 4.00 -12.08
CA PHE A 35 2.15 3.17 -11.83
C PHE A 35 2.39 2.31 -10.58
N LEU A 36 1.51 2.40 -9.59
CA LEU A 36 1.60 1.60 -8.37
C LEU A 36 0.27 0.94 -8.05
N THR A 37 0.27 -0.39 -7.96
CA THR A 37 -0.82 -1.14 -7.33
C THR A 37 -0.33 -1.62 -5.97
N MET A 38 -1.09 -1.36 -4.92
CA MET A 38 -0.78 -1.85 -3.57
C MET A 38 -2.00 -2.42 -2.87
N ASP A 39 -1.77 -3.48 -2.10
CA ASP A 39 -2.78 -4.10 -1.24
C ASP A 39 -2.45 -3.84 0.23
N THR A 40 -3.31 -3.09 0.92
CA THR A 40 -3.12 -2.71 2.32
C THR A 40 -3.72 -3.73 3.30
N SER A 41 -4.26 -4.85 2.84
CA SER A 41 -4.98 -5.81 3.69
C SER A 41 -4.13 -6.42 4.80
N PHE A 42 -2.81 -6.44 4.61
CA PHE A 42 -1.83 -6.94 5.58
C PHE A 42 -0.89 -5.84 6.10
N PHE A 43 -1.11 -4.59 5.70
CA PHE A 43 -0.30 -3.48 6.18
C PHE A 43 -0.73 -3.15 7.61
N ARG A 44 0.19 -3.30 8.55
CA ARG A 44 0.11 -2.65 9.86
C ARG A 44 1.17 -1.57 9.88
N LEU A 45 0.85 -0.39 9.36
CA LEU A 45 1.80 0.71 9.36
C LEU A 45 1.86 1.30 10.77
N GLY A 46 3.04 1.22 11.39
CA GLY A 46 3.33 2.01 12.58
C GLY A 46 3.41 3.49 12.22
N ASP A 47 3.08 4.36 13.17
CA ASP A 47 3.12 5.82 13.02
C ASP A 47 4.48 6.32 12.46
N ASP A 48 5.57 5.63 12.80
CA ASP A 48 6.93 5.95 12.34
C ASP A 48 7.11 5.83 10.82
N VAL A 49 6.43 4.87 10.17
CA VAL A 49 6.48 4.71 8.71
C VAL A 49 5.64 5.79 8.02
N MET A 50 4.50 6.16 8.62
CA MET A 50 3.66 7.24 8.11
C MET A 50 4.36 8.60 8.17
N ASN A 51 5.18 8.83 9.20
CA ASN A 51 5.93 10.08 9.38
C ASN A 51 7.14 10.20 8.44
N ASN A 52 7.72 9.08 8.00
CA ASN A 52 8.92 9.04 7.15
C ASN A 52 8.63 8.60 5.71
N MET A 53 7.37 8.69 5.27
CA MET A 53 7.00 8.32 3.90
C MET A 53 7.72 9.21 2.88
N SER A 54 8.38 8.58 1.90
CA SER A 54 9.05 9.29 0.81
C SER A 54 8.04 9.90 -0.16
N VAL A 55 8.44 11.02 -0.79
CA VAL A 55 7.62 11.67 -1.82
C VAL A 55 7.70 10.89 -3.14
N PHE A 56 6.56 10.48 -3.66
CA PHE A 56 6.40 9.82 -4.96
C PHE A 56 6.25 10.85 -6.08
N ASN A 57 7.37 11.51 -6.40
CA ASN A 57 7.39 12.64 -7.35
C ASN A 57 7.05 12.28 -8.80
N ASN A 58 7.01 10.99 -9.14
CA ASN A 58 6.74 10.52 -10.50
C ASN A 58 5.46 9.69 -10.60
N LEU A 59 4.76 9.46 -9.49
CA LEU A 59 3.58 8.62 -9.50
C LEU A 59 2.40 9.36 -10.14
N GLU A 60 1.91 8.81 -11.24
CA GLU A 60 0.82 9.36 -12.06
C GLU A 60 -0.47 8.55 -11.84
N HIS A 61 -0.34 7.24 -11.60
CA HIS A 61 -1.48 6.34 -11.42
C HIS A 61 -1.28 5.43 -10.20
N MET A 62 -2.31 5.34 -9.37
CA MET A 62 -2.32 4.51 -8.18
C MET A 62 -3.59 3.68 -8.08
N GLU A 63 -3.44 2.40 -7.76
CA GLU A 63 -4.52 1.53 -7.31
C GLU A 63 -4.23 1.07 -5.89
N ILE A 64 -5.16 1.33 -4.98
CA ILE A 64 -5.11 0.84 -3.60
C ILE A 64 -6.24 -0.14 -3.37
N ILE A 65 -5.88 -1.32 -2.89
CA ILE A 65 -6.81 -2.35 -2.45
C ILE A 65 -6.84 -2.33 -0.92
N PHE A 66 -7.94 -1.88 -0.33
CA PHE A 66 -8.13 -1.86 1.12
C PHE A 66 -8.65 -3.20 1.63
N GLY A 67 -8.08 -3.66 2.75
CA GLY A 67 -8.61 -4.78 3.52
C GLY A 67 -9.85 -4.41 4.35
N VAL A 68 -10.13 -5.25 5.37
CA VAL A 68 -11.32 -5.15 6.22
C VAL A 68 -11.38 -3.85 7.01
N ASP A 69 -10.21 -3.34 7.42
CA ASP A 69 -10.05 -2.07 8.12
C ASP A 69 -9.53 -1.01 7.15
N TYR A 70 -10.37 -0.02 6.86
CA TYR A 70 -10.00 1.08 5.96
C TYR A 70 -9.08 2.07 6.67
N GLU A 71 -7.80 2.07 6.29
CA GLU A 71 -6.84 3.05 6.77
C GLU A 71 -6.90 4.35 5.96
N TRP A 72 -8.03 5.07 6.05
CA TRP A 72 -8.19 6.35 5.35
C TRP A 72 -7.10 7.38 5.69
N LYS A 73 -6.54 7.33 6.90
CA LYS A 73 -5.41 8.19 7.29
C LYS A 73 -4.16 7.90 6.46
N LEU A 74 -3.88 6.62 6.17
CA LEU A 74 -2.79 6.21 5.30
C LEU A 74 -3.00 6.76 3.90
N LEU A 75 -4.21 6.63 3.36
CA LEU A 75 -4.53 7.17 2.05
C LEU A 75 -4.24 8.67 1.97
N MET A 76 -4.76 9.44 2.93
CA MET A 76 -4.52 10.88 2.95
C MET A 76 -3.03 11.20 2.99
N LYS A 77 -2.24 10.43 3.74
CA LYS A 77 -0.79 10.62 3.82
C LYS A 77 -0.07 10.29 2.51
N ILE A 78 -0.48 9.23 1.83
CA ILE A 78 0.03 8.88 0.50
C ILE A 78 -0.29 10.00 -0.48
N LEU A 79 -1.53 10.49 -0.49
CA LEU A 79 -1.98 11.56 -1.38
C LEU A 79 -1.22 12.88 -1.17
N GLU A 80 -0.89 13.22 0.08
CA GLU A 80 -0.01 14.36 0.40
C GLU A 80 1.40 14.22 -0.20
N ASN A 81 1.86 12.98 -0.42
CA ASN A 81 3.20 12.65 -0.91
C ASN A 81 3.24 12.29 -2.41
N THR A 82 2.12 12.42 -3.15
CA THR A 82 2.03 12.09 -4.59
C THR A 82 1.60 13.31 -5.41
N PRO A 83 2.46 14.33 -5.59
CA PRO A 83 2.06 15.62 -6.16
C PRO A 83 1.67 15.58 -7.66
N LYS A 84 2.03 14.51 -8.37
CA LYS A 84 1.69 14.31 -9.79
C LYS A 84 0.60 13.27 -10.03
N LEU A 85 -0.09 12.82 -8.97
CA LEU A 85 -1.10 11.79 -9.12
C LEU A 85 -2.26 12.31 -9.98
N GLU A 86 -2.51 11.66 -11.11
CA GLU A 86 -3.58 12.00 -12.04
C GLU A 86 -4.79 11.05 -11.88
N SER A 87 -4.53 9.81 -11.43
CA SER A 87 -5.56 8.78 -11.30
C SER A 87 -5.40 7.98 -10.01
N LEU A 88 -6.51 7.84 -9.28
CA LEU A 88 -6.62 7.01 -8.08
C LEU A 88 -7.78 6.04 -8.25
N VAL A 89 -7.49 4.74 -8.11
CA VAL A 89 -8.48 3.67 -8.02
C VAL A 89 -8.46 3.12 -6.59
N ILE A 90 -9.64 3.04 -5.98
CA ILE A 90 -9.81 2.47 -4.64
C ILE A 90 -10.71 1.26 -4.77
N THR A 91 -10.15 0.11 -4.42
CA THR A 91 -10.86 -1.18 -4.42
C THR A 91 -10.93 -1.68 -2.98
N LYS A 92 -12.00 -2.40 -2.64
CA LYS A 92 -12.09 -3.13 -1.37
C LYS A 92 -11.83 -4.61 -1.65
N ASP A 93 -10.89 -5.21 -0.94
CA ASP A 93 -10.79 -6.66 -0.90
C ASP A 93 -11.89 -7.22 0.00
N TYR A 94 -12.85 -7.90 -0.62
CA TYR A 94 -13.81 -8.70 0.11
C TYR A 94 -13.16 -10.07 0.32
N LEU A 95 -12.22 -10.17 1.26
CA LEU A 95 -11.83 -11.48 1.77
C LEU A 95 -13.12 -12.21 2.14
N GLY A 96 -13.36 -13.32 1.44
CA GLY A 96 -14.66 -13.96 1.31
C GLY A 96 -15.40 -13.99 2.62
N SER A 97 -16.66 -13.56 2.58
CA SER A 97 -17.64 -13.93 3.59
C SER A 97 -17.52 -15.44 3.76
N SER A 98 -16.93 -15.90 4.87
CA SER A 98 -16.99 -17.29 5.25
C SER A 98 -18.43 -17.72 5.06
N ASN A 99 -18.64 -18.76 4.25
CA ASN A 99 -19.95 -19.33 3.98
C ASN A 99 -20.77 -19.30 5.27
N LYS A 100 -21.89 -18.58 5.26
CA LYS A 100 -22.91 -18.78 6.28
C LYS A 100 -23.31 -20.25 6.10
N ASN A 101 -22.81 -21.12 6.96
CA ASN A 101 -23.40 -22.44 7.07
C ASN A 101 -24.86 -22.18 7.43
N GLU A 102 -25.73 -22.48 6.46
CA GLU A 102 -27.15 -22.70 6.68
C GLU A 102 -27.25 -23.90 7.63
N ASP A 103 -27.10 -23.65 8.93
CA ASP A 103 -27.59 -24.57 9.94
C ASP A 103 -29.12 -24.39 9.98
N ASP A 104 -29.78 -24.95 8.96
CA ASP A 104 -31.12 -25.50 9.09
C ASP A 104 -31.03 -26.65 10.10
N GLN A 105 -31.12 -26.31 11.40
CA GLN A 105 -31.37 -27.28 12.46
C GLN A 105 -32.82 -27.14 12.92
N CYS A 106 -33.64 -28.03 12.34
CA CYS A 106 -34.92 -28.61 12.81
C CYS A 106 -35.87 -27.73 13.65
#